data_AF-A0A0B6X8N7-F1
#
_entry.id   AF-A0A0B6X8N7-F1
#
_cell.length_a   1.000
_cell.length_b   1.000
_cell.length_c   1.000
_cell.angle_alpha   90.00
_cell.angle_beta   90.00
_cell.angle_gamma   90.00
#
_symmetry.space_group_name_H-M   'P 1'
#
loop_
_entity.id
_entity.type
_entity.pdbx_description
1 polymer ?
#
loop_
_entity_poly.entity_id
_entity_poly.type
_entity_poly.pdbx_seq_one_letter_code
_entity_poly.pdbx_strand_id
1 'polypeptide(L)'
;MEKRIEEPYFFNPNMDTEELEDWLVQQKIFISRYNSLLKQKAALTEQLAEIEKELNGRAAYDFKGKTSFPWDPNPLQITRRAGKK
;
A
#
# COMPACT_ATOMS: atom_id res chain seq x y z
N MET A 1 32.40 -43.66 -24.96
CA MET A 1 31.81 -42.67 -24.04
C MET A 1 30.77 -41.89 -24.83
N GLU A 2 29.49 -42.10 -24.56
CA GLU A 2 28.42 -41.29 -25.16
C GLU A 2 28.41 -39.92 -24.48
N LYS A 3 28.54 -38.85 -25.27
CA LYS A 3 28.36 -37.47 -24.80
C LYS A 3 26.88 -37.29 -24.47
N ARG A 4 26.53 -37.16 -23.18
CA ARG A 4 25.25 -36.58 -22.80
C ARG A 4 25.31 -35.10 -23.17
N ILE A 5 24.57 -34.73 -24.20
CA ILE A 5 24.29 -33.33 -24.48
C ILE A 5 23.25 -32.93 -23.43
N GLU A 6 23.70 -32.21 -22.40
CA GLU A 6 22.81 -31.48 -21.49
C GLU A 6 22.28 -30.26 -22.23
N GLU A 7 21.48 -30.47 -23.27
CA GLU A 7 20.69 -29.40 -23.85
C GLU A 7 19.68 -28.96 -22.79
N PRO A 8 19.56 -27.65 -22.52
CA PRO A 8 18.55 -27.16 -21.59
C PRO A 8 17.18 -27.64 -22.05
N TYR A 9 16.48 -28.38 -21.19
CA TYR A 9 15.14 -28.85 -21.50
C TYR A 9 14.19 -27.66 -21.61
N PHE A 10 13.90 -27.24 -22.83
CA PHE A 10 12.80 -26.33 -23.12
C PHE A 10 11.54 -27.18 -23.26
N PHE A 11 10.58 -26.97 -22.36
CA PHE A 11 9.25 -27.55 -22.50
C PHE A 11 8.56 -26.89 -23.69
N ASN A 12 8.71 -27.49 -24.87
CA ASN A 12 7.97 -27.11 -26.05
C ASN A 12 6.68 -27.94 -26.11
N PRO A 13 5.48 -27.36 -25.94
CA PRO A 13 4.21 -28.09 -25.97
C PRO A 13 3.79 -28.51 -27.40
N ASN A 14 4.76 -28.92 -28.24
CA ASN A 14 4.63 -29.20 -29.67
C ASN A 14 4.27 -27.98 -30.55
N MET A 15 4.75 -26.79 -30.18
CA MET A 15 4.65 -25.58 -31.00
C MET A 15 5.78 -25.52 -32.04
N ASP A 16 5.50 -24.90 -33.19
CA ASP A 16 6.56 -24.55 -34.13
C ASP A 16 7.48 -23.47 -33.54
N THR A 17 8.66 -23.28 -34.14
CA THR A 17 9.70 -22.38 -33.62
C THR A 17 9.20 -20.93 -33.54
N GLU A 18 8.48 -20.45 -34.55
CA GLU A 18 7.91 -19.09 -34.55
C GLU A 18 6.84 -18.94 -33.46
N GLU A 19 5.96 -19.93 -33.31
CA GLU A 19 4.93 -19.95 -32.28
C GLU A 19 5.52 -19.98 -30.86
N LEU A 20 6.61 -20.71 -30.66
CA LEU A 20 7.34 -20.76 -29.41
C LEU A 20 7.98 -19.42 -29.07
N GLU A 21 8.60 -18.76 -30.04
CA GLU A 21 9.20 -17.42 -29.86
C GLU A 21 8.14 -16.39 -29.48
N ASP A 22 7.01 -16.36 -30.19
CA ASP A 22 5.89 -15.46 -29.90
C ASP A 22 5.32 -15.71 -28.51
N TRP A 23 5.14 -16.98 -28.14
CA TRP A 23 4.68 -17.36 -26.80
C TRP A 23 5.66 -16.92 -25.70
N LEU A 24 6.96 -17.11 -25.90
CA LEU A 24 7.99 -16.69 -24.95
C LEU A 24 8.03 -15.15 -24.79
N VAL A 25 7.82 -14.40 -25.88
CA VAL A 25 7.71 -12.94 -25.83
C VAL A 25 6.51 -12.52 -24.98
N GLN A 26 5.36 -13.17 -25.15
CA GLN A 26 4.18 -12.90 -24.33
C GLN A 26 4.42 -13.21 -22.85
N GLN A 27 5.06 -14.33 -22.54
CA GLN A 27 5.41 -14.68 -21.15
C GLN A 27 6.34 -13.65 -20.52
N LYS A 28 7.35 -13.19 -21.27
CA LYS A 28 8.27 -12.13 -20.80
C LYS A 28 7.54 -10.84 -20.47
N ILE A 29 6.58 -10.43 -21.31
CA ILE A 29 5.76 -9.23 -21.06
C ILE A 29 4.92 -9.42 -19.79
N PHE A 30 4.27 -10.58 -19.64
CA PHE A 30 3.48 -10.90 -18.46
C PHE A 30 4.31 -10.84 -17.18
N ILE A 31 5.46 -11.52 -17.15
CA ILE A 31 6.38 -11.54 -16.00
C ILE A 31 6.88 -10.13 -15.67
N SER A 32 7.23 -9.34 -16.68
CA SER A 32 7.66 -7.94 -16.50
C SER A 32 6.57 -7.11 -15.82
N ARG A 33 5.32 -7.21 -16.30
CA ARG A 33 4.16 -6.52 -15.70
C ARG A 33 3.91 -6.99 -14.27
N TYR A 34 3.95 -8.30 -14.03
CA TYR A 34 3.78 -8.88 -12.71
C TYR A 34 4.83 -8.37 -11.72
N ASN A 35 6.11 -8.37 -12.11
CA ASN A 35 7.20 -7.86 -11.29
C ASN A 35 7.06 -6.36 -11.00
N SER A 36 6.59 -5.57 -11.98
CA SER A 36 6.29 -4.15 -11.76
C SER A 36 5.18 -3.95 -10.73
N LEU A 37 4.10 -4.73 -10.82
CA LEU A 37 3.00 -4.68 -9.85
C LEU A 37 3.45 -5.12 -8.46
N LEU A 38 4.31 -6.13 -8.35
CA LEU A 38 4.89 -6.52 -7.06
C LEU A 38 5.69 -5.39 -6.41
N LYS A 39 6.50 -4.66 -7.20
CA LYS A 39 7.25 -3.49 -6.70
C LYS A 39 6.30 -2.39 -6.22
N GLN A 40 5.26 -2.08 -6.99
CA GLN A 40 4.27 -1.07 -6.60
C GLN A 40 3.52 -1.48 -5.32
N LYS A 41 3.12 -2.75 -5.22
CA LYS A 41 2.49 -3.29 -4.02
C LYS A 41 3.39 -3.15 -2.79
N ALA A 42 4.68 -3.48 -2.92
CA ALA A 42 5.64 -3.34 -1.83
C ALA A 42 5.75 -1.87 -1.37
N ALA A 43 5.92 -0.93 -2.30
CA ALA A 43 6.01 0.49 -1.99
C ALA A 43 4.75 1.03 -1.30
N LEU A 44 3.55 0.65 -1.77
CA LEU A 44 2.29 1.05 -1.14
C LEU A 44 2.12 0.44 0.27
N THR A 45 2.57 -0.79 0.45
CA THR A 45 2.50 -1.47 1.76
C THR A 45 3.42 -0.77 2.77
N GLU A 46 4.61 -0.34 2.35
CA GLU A 46 5.53 0.44 3.17
C GLU A 46 4.94 1.81 3.56
N GLN A 47 4.34 2.51 2.60
CA GLN A 47 3.64 3.77 2.88
C GLN A 47 2.50 3.60 3.88
N LEU A 48 1.71 2.54 3.75
CA LEU A 48 0.64 2.22 4.69
C LEU A 48 1.18 1.94 6.10
N ALA A 49 2.29 1.20 6.20
CA ALA A 49 2.91 0.90 7.48
C ALA A 49 3.40 2.18 8.20
N GLU A 50 3.95 3.16 7.47
CA GLU A 50 4.35 4.43 8.09
C GLU A 50 3.13 5.25 8.55
N ILE A 51 2.05 5.28 7.76
CA ILE A 51 0.79 5.92 8.18
C ILE A 51 0.23 5.26 9.44
N GLU A 52 0.21 3.93 9.51
CA GLU A 52 -0.24 3.18 10.69
C GLU A 52 0.61 3.51 11.92
N LYS A 53 1.93 3.61 11.75
CA LYS A 53 2.86 4.01 12.81
C LYS A 53 2.59 5.43 13.29
N GLU A 54 2.33 6.39 12.41
CA GLU A 54 1.94 7.75 12.80
C GLU A 54 0.61 7.78 13.55
N LEU A 55 -0.39 7.03 13.09
CA LEU A 55 -1.69 6.92 13.74
C LEU A 55 -1.55 6.31 15.15
N ASN A 56 -0.79 5.23 15.28
CA ASN A 56 -0.52 4.59 16.56
C ASN A 56 0.26 5.53 17.50
N GLY A 57 1.23 6.28 16.97
CA GLY A 57 1.94 7.30 17.74
C GLY A 57 1.02 8.40 18.27
N ARG A 58 0.07 8.89 17.45
CA ARG A 58 -0.94 9.87 17.86
C ARG A 58 -1.97 9.29 18.84
N ALA A 59 -2.37 8.03 18.67
CA ALA A 59 -3.31 7.36 19.55
C ALA A 59 -2.68 7.07 20.93
N ALA A 60 -1.39 6.74 20.98
CA ALA A 60 -0.64 6.54 22.21
C ALA A 60 -0.21 7.87 22.89
N TYR A 61 -0.32 9.00 22.18
CA TYR A 61 -0.08 10.30 22.77
C TYR A 61 -1.27 10.68 23.66
N ASP A 62 -1.07 10.58 24.97
CA ASP A 62 -2.02 11.10 25.97
C ASP A 62 -2.14 12.61 25.81
N PHE A 63 -3.12 13.05 25.02
CA PHE A 63 -3.45 14.46 24.88
C PHE A 63 -3.92 15.01 26.23
N LYS A 64 -3.02 15.67 26.96
CA LYS A 64 -3.30 16.37 28.22
C LYS A 64 -3.98 17.72 28.03
N GLY A 65 -4.75 17.91 26.97
CA GLY A 65 -5.62 19.07 26.79
C GLY A 65 -7.05 18.70 27.15
N LYS A 66 -7.82 19.65 27.71
CA LYS A 66 -9.27 19.47 27.81
C LYS A 66 -9.81 19.33 26.38
N THR A 67 -10.37 18.18 26.04
CA THR A 67 -11.28 18.02 24.89
C THR A 67 -12.62 18.67 25.21
N SER A 68 -12.61 19.90 25.72
CA SER A 68 -13.79 20.74 25.66
C SER A 68 -13.85 21.23 24.24
N PHE A 69 -14.74 20.65 23.43
CA PHE A 69 -15.36 21.44 22.37
C PHE A 69 -15.78 22.77 22.99
N PRO A 70 -15.60 23.91 22.31
CA PRO A 70 -16.05 25.20 22.82
C PRO A 70 -17.58 25.27 22.73
N TRP A 71 -18.25 24.40 23.47
CA TRP A 71 -19.61 24.58 23.94
C TRP A 71 -19.58 25.13 25.38
N ASP A 72 -18.47 25.74 25.79
CA ASP A 72 -18.53 26.66 26.92
C ASP A 72 -19.34 27.87 26.46
N PRO A 73 -20.48 28.18 27.10
CA PRO A 73 -21.23 29.38 26.77
C PRO A 73 -20.28 30.57 26.94
N ASN A 74 -20.17 31.39 25.90
CA ASN A 74 -19.35 32.59 25.90
C ASN A 74 -19.55 33.35 27.23
N PRO A 75 -18.47 33.67 27.98
CA PRO A 75 -18.58 34.32 29.29
C PRO A 75 -19.35 35.64 29.27
N LEU A 76 -19.49 36.27 28.10
CA LEU A 76 -20.32 37.47 27.88
C LEU A 76 -21.84 37.21 27.89
N GLN A 77 -22.28 35.95 27.85
CA GLN A 77 -23.69 35.56 27.95
C GLN A 77 -24.16 35.42 29.40
N ILE A 78 -23.23 35.19 30.35
CA ILE A 78 -23.55 35.02 31.78
C ILE A 78 -23.95 36.37 32.40
N THR A 79 -23.35 37.47 31.96
CA THR A 79 -23.58 38.81 32.52
C THR A 79 -24.91 39.45 32.13
N ARG A 80 -25.66 38.88 31.18
CA ARG A 80 -27.01 39.38 30.82
C ARG A 80 -28.13 38.85 31.72
N ARG A 81 -27.89 37.78 32.50
CA ARG A 81 -28.92 37.18 33.37
C ARG A 81 -28.86 37.65 34.82
N ALA A 82 -27.75 38.26 35.25
CA ALA A 82 -27.58 38.78 36.62
C ALA A 82 -28.04 40.26 36.79
N GLY A 83 -28.76 40.80 35.81
CA GLY A 83 -29.24 42.18 35.81
C GLY A 83 -30.74 42.27 35.58
N LYS A 84 -31.56 41.52 36.32
CA LYS A 84 -32.99 41.81 36.47
C LYS A 84 -33.48 41.45 37.88
N LYS A 85 -33.79 42.53 38.60
CA LYS A 85 -34.50 42.69 39.88
C LYS A 85 -33.72 42.43 41.15
#